data_AF-A0A445KTF0-F1
#
_entry.id   AF-A0A445KTF0-F1
#
_cell.length_a   1.000
_cell.length_b   1.000
_cell.length_c   1.000
_cell.angle_alpha   90.00
_cell.angle_beta   90.00
_cell.angle_gamma   90.00
#
_symmetry.space_group_name_H-M   'P 1'
#
loop_
_entity.id
_entity.type
_entity.pdbx_description
1 polymer ?
#
loop_
_entity_poly.entity_id
_entity_poly.type
_entity_poly.pdbx_seq_one_letter_code
_entity_poly.pdbx_strand_id
1 'polypeptide(L)'
;MDSSRNFLLSSHVAPSPPVKVKAQEIRVCTNRTCRRQGSFQTLETLSGLAPPNVAVKSCGCLGRCGGGPNLVVLPDGLIVGHCGTAARAAEVIATLFAGAGGHDPKTCLDALALRKRAEIEFAKRNFTEAELLLSQAIDLKPFGGIHITFKCRSFVRLELGNYSGALEDAEEALALAPGYSEVTLILLFFPTHLKWHSHWHFNSSIASDPH
;
A
#
# COMPACT_ATOMS: atom_id res chain seq x y z
N MET A 1 10.15 34.83 -49.28
CA MET A 1 9.23 33.68 -49.46
C MET A 1 10.07 32.43 -49.34
N ASP A 2 9.79 31.61 -48.32
CA ASP A 2 10.03 30.14 -48.17
C ASP A 2 11.42 29.59 -48.59
N SER A 3 12.10 28.67 -47.91
CA SER A 3 11.70 27.55 -47.08
C SER A 3 12.98 26.80 -46.65
N SER A 4 12.91 26.06 -45.55
CA SER A 4 13.63 24.79 -45.33
C SER A 4 15.16 24.85 -45.04
N ARG A 5 15.75 24.09 -44.11
CA ARG A 5 15.28 23.03 -43.21
C ARG A 5 16.34 22.78 -42.11
N ASN A 6 15.84 22.55 -40.89
CA ASN A 6 16.53 21.94 -39.76
C ASN A 6 17.13 20.56 -40.10
N PHE A 7 18.25 20.21 -39.45
CA PHE A 7 18.56 18.82 -39.09
C PHE A 7 18.83 18.74 -37.59
N LEU A 8 17.80 18.30 -36.87
CA LEU A 8 17.88 17.83 -35.49
C LEU A 8 18.39 16.39 -35.50
N LEU A 9 19.48 16.10 -34.80
CA LEU A 9 19.82 14.72 -34.43
C LEU A 9 19.26 14.47 -33.01
N SER A 10 18.06 13.88 -32.95
CA SER A 10 17.49 13.34 -31.70
C SER A 10 18.00 11.92 -31.50
N SER A 11 18.78 11.70 -30.45
CA SER A 11 19.16 10.37 -29.97
C SER A 11 17.98 9.73 -29.24
N HIS A 12 17.29 8.81 -29.89
CA HIS A 12 16.31 7.94 -29.25
C HIS A 12 17.03 6.87 -28.41
N VAL A 13 16.96 6.99 -27.08
CA VAL A 13 17.31 5.91 -26.15
C VAL A 13 16.14 4.93 -26.13
N ALA A 14 16.40 3.67 -26.50
CA ALA A 14 15.40 2.61 -26.46
C ALA A 14 15.08 2.23 -25.00
N PRO A 15 13.80 1.96 -24.66
CA PRO A 15 13.41 1.49 -23.33
C PRO A 15 13.96 0.08 -23.08
N SER A 16 14.62 -0.10 -21.92
CA SER A 16 15.13 -1.39 -21.44
C SER A 16 13.97 -2.33 -21.04
N PRO A 17 14.16 -3.66 -21.16
CA PRO A 17 13.14 -4.63 -20.79
C PRO A 17 12.86 -4.62 -19.28
N PRO A 18 11.63 -4.94 -18.84
CA PRO A 18 11.27 -4.94 -17.43
C PRO A 18 12.07 -6.02 -16.68
N VAL A 19 12.94 -5.61 -15.78
CA VAL A 19 13.61 -6.49 -14.83
C VAL A 19 12.53 -7.17 -13.99
N LYS A 20 12.47 -8.51 -13.99
CA LYS A 20 11.58 -9.28 -13.11
C LYS A 20 11.96 -8.99 -11.66
N VAL A 21 11.27 -8.04 -11.03
CA VAL A 21 11.43 -7.76 -9.60
C VAL A 21 10.95 -9.00 -8.86
N LYS A 22 11.85 -9.69 -8.16
CA LYS A 22 11.47 -10.84 -7.33
C LYS A 22 10.45 -10.37 -6.30
N ALA A 23 9.30 -11.03 -6.23
CA ALA A 23 8.34 -10.81 -5.17
C ALA A 23 9.04 -11.05 -3.82
N GLN A 24 8.95 -10.07 -2.92
CA GLN A 24 9.54 -10.17 -1.60
C GLN A 24 8.45 -10.40 -0.55
N GLU A 25 8.80 -11.04 0.55
CA GLU A 25 7.85 -11.31 1.64
C GLU A 25 8.46 -10.91 2.98
N ILE A 26 7.73 -10.10 3.75
CA ILE A 26 8.03 -9.82 5.15
C ILE A 26 7.13 -10.68 6.01
N ARG A 27 7.72 -11.47 6.90
CA ARG A 27 6.97 -12.21 7.93
C ARG A 27 7.20 -11.61 9.31
N VAL A 28 6.11 -11.23 9.98
CA VAL A 28 6.12 -10.66 11.33
C VAL A 28 5.83 -11.75 12.35
N CYS A 29 6.76 -11.96 13.28
CA CYS A 29 6.57 -12.89 14.38
C CYS A 29 5.41 -12.39 15.27
N THR A 30 4.36 -13.20 15.40
CA THR A 30 3.19 -12.91 16.24
C THR A 30 3.09 -13.83 17.46
N ASN A 31 4.16 -14.56 17.78
CA ASN A 31 4.21 -15.42 18.98
C ASN A 31 4.22 -14.58 20.28
N ARG A 32 3.94 -15.22 21.43
CA ARG A 32 3.64 -14.63 22.75
C ARG A 32 4.47 -13.39 23.10
N THR A 33 5.79 -13.48 23.00
CA THR A 33 6.69 -12.36 23.37
C THR A 33 6.57 -11.17 22.43
N CYS A 34 6.54 -11.41 21.11
CA CYS A 34 6.37 -10.35 20.11
C CYS A 34 4.96 -9.75 20.18
N ARG A 35 3.94 -10.56 20.46
CA ARG A 35 2.57 -10.09 20.67
C ARG A 35 2.46 -9.11 21.83
N ARG A 36 3.12 -9.40 22.97
CA ARG A 36 3.19 -8.48 24.12
C ARG A 36 3.93 -7.18 23.81
N GLN A 37 4.73 -7.15 22.74
CA GLN A 37 5.52 -6.00 22.29
C GLN A 37 4.89 -5.30 21.07
N GLY A 38 3.63 -5.58 20.76
CA GLY A 38 2.89 -4.85 19.72
C GLY A 38 3.04 -5.40 18.29
N SER A 39 3.34 -6.70 18.12
CA SER A 39 3.56 -7.27 16.78
C SER A 39 2.38 -7.15 15.82
N PHE A 40 1.15 -7.05 16.32
CA PHE A 40 -0.02 -6.85 15.45
C PHE A 40 -0.08 -5.42 14.89
N GLN A 41 0.22 -4.42 15.71
CA GLN A 41 0.36 -3.04 15.25
C GLN A 41 1.50 -2.92 14.25
N THR A 42 2.63 -3.59 14.50
CA THR A 42 3.74 -3.66 13.54
C THR A 42 3.31 -4.32 12.24
N LEU A 43 2.60 -5.45 12.30
CA LEU A 43 2.11 -6.15 11.11
C LEU A 43 1.14 -5.27 10.31
N GLU A 44 0.19 -4.61 10.96
CA GLU A 44 -0.73 -3.67 10.31
C GLU A 44 0.01 -2.48 9.68
N THR A 45 0.97 -1.90 10.40
CA THR A 45 1.77 -0.78 9.90
C THR A 45 2.57 -1.20 8.67
N LEU A 46 3.27 -2.34 8.73
CA LEU A 46 4.05 -2.86 7.61
C LEU A 46 3.15 -3.15 6.40
N SER A 47 2.01 -3.81 6.59
CA SER A 47 1.03 -4.05 5.52
C SER A 47 0.52 -2.75 4.90
N GLY A 48 0.35 -1.70 5.71
CA GLY A 48 -0.13 -0.41 5.23
C GLY A 48 0.91 0.42 4.47
N LEU A 49 2.19 0.16 4.70
CA LEU A 49 3.32 0.86 4.09
C LEU A 49 3.98 0.07 2.94
N ALA A 50 3.70 -1.22 2.81
CA ALA A 50 4.36 -2.08 1.83
C ALA A 50 4.04 -1.65 0.39
N PRO A 51 5.05 -1.65 -0.52
CA PRO A 51 4.80 -1.49 -1.94
C PRO A 51 4.13 -2.73 -2.55
N PRO A 52 3.48 -2.61 -3.73
CA PRO A 52 2.71 -3.68 -4.37
C PRO A 52 3.42 -5.04 -4.52
N ASN A 53 4.74 -5.03 -4.64
CA ASN A 53 5.57 -6.23 -4.85
C ASN A 53 6.05 -6.90 -3.55
N VAL A 54 5.63 -6.39 -2.39
CA VAL A 54 6.03 -6.88 -1.06
C VAL A 54 4.80 -7.40 -0.32
N ALA A 55 4.75 -8.70 -0.10
CA ALA A 55 3.72 -9.31 0.73
C ALA A 55 4.11 -9.21 2.22
N VAL A 56 3.17 -8.87 3.08
CA VAL A 56 3.38 -8.83 4.53
C VAL A 56 2.45 -9.84 5.20
N LYS A 57 3.01 -10.78 5.97
CA LYS A 57 2.26 -11.87 6.61
C LYS A 57 2.68 -12.07 8.07
N SER A 58 1.83 -12.69 8.87
CA SER A 58 2.20 -13.17 10.19
C SER A 58 2.98 -14.48 10.12
N CYS A 59 3.76 -14.79 11.15
CA CYS A 59 4.41 -16.09 11.30
C CYS A 59 4.61 -16.49 12.77
N GLY A 60 5.06 -17.74 12.95
CA GLY A 60 5.43 -18.30 14.25
C GLY A 60 6.70 -17.70 14.86
N CYS A 61 7.25 -18.38 15.87
CA CYS A 61 8.47 -17.89 16.52
C CYS A 61 9.66 -17.90 15.56
N LEU A 62 10.44 -16.82 15.55
CA LEU A 62 11.73 -16.74 14.84
C LEU A 62 12.94 -17.09 15.72
N GLY A 63 12.71 -17.64 16.93
CA GLY A 63 13.79 -18.08 17.83
C GLY A 63 14.62 -16.97 18.48
N ARG A 64 14.19 -15.71 18.38
CA ARG A 64 14.91 -14.52 18.89
C ARG A 64 14.13 -13.79 19.97
N CYS A 65 13.92 -14.43 21.12
CA CYS A 65 13.27 -13.79 22.25
C CYS A 65 14.17 -12.69 22.84
N GLY A 66 13.59 -11.59 23.33
CA GLY A 66 14.32 -10.54 24.07
C GLY A 66 14.24 -9.11 23.52
N GLY A 67 13.62 -8.90 22.35
CA GLY A 67 13.45 -7.55 21.77
C GLY A 67 12.65 -7.58 20.48
N GLY A 68 11.43 -8.11 20.53
CA GLY A 68 10.53 -8.14 19.38
C GLY A 68 9.82 -6.80 19.16
N PRO A 69 8.86 -6.75 18.22
CA PRO A 69 8.56 -7.75 17.19
C PRO A 69 9.74 -8.04 16.28
N ASN A 70 9.93 -9.32 15.95
CA ASN A 70 10.94 -9.75 15.00
C ASN A 70 10.31 -10.00 13.64
N LEU A 71 11.04 -9.63 12.59
CA LEU A 71 10.66 -9.80 11.21
C LEU A 71 11.66 -10.73 10.52
N VAL A 72 11.23 -11.42 9.48
CA VAL A 72 12.14 -12.03 8.50
C VAL A 72 11.74 -11.59 7.09
N VAL A 73 12.73 -11.18 6.31
CA VAL A 73 12.58 -10.78 4.91
C VAL A 73 13.02 -11.94 4.02
N LEU A 74 12.14 -12.39 3.13
CA LEU A 74 12.36 -13.50 2.21
C LEU A 74 12.49 -12.97 0.77
N PRO A 75 13.31 -13.64 -0.07
CA PRO A 75 13.95 -14.94 0.14
C PRO A 75 15.26 -14.91 0.94
N ASP A 76 15.83 -13.73 1.20
CA ASP A 76 17.20 -13.60 1.73
C ASP A 76 17.37 -14.08 3.19
N GLY A 77 16.27 -14.29 3.91
CA GLY A 77 16.30 -14.76 5.29
C GLY A 77 16.81 -13.71 6.29
N LEU A 78 16.83 -12.43 5.90
CA LEU A 78 17.27 -11.34 6.75
C LEU A 78 16.33 -11.17 7.93
N ILE A 79 16.84 -11.34 9.15
CA ILE A 79 16.06 -11.16 10.38
C ILE A 79 16.26 -9.74 10.92
N VAL A 80 15.15 -9.03 11.16
CA VAL A 80 15.15 -7.71 11.77
C VAL A 80 14.48 -7.80 13.14
N GLY A 81 15.21 -7.46 14.21
CA GLY A 81 14.67 -7.36 15.56
C GLY A 81 14.15 -5.96 15.90
N HIS A 82 13.48 -5.85 17.04
CA HIS A 82 13.12 -4.59 17.70
C HIS A 82 12.23 -3.67 16.86
N CYS A 83 11.33 -4.23 16.04
CA CYS A 83 10.43 -3.46 15.18
C CYS A 83 9.10 -3.12 15.87
N GLY A 84 9.15 -2.54 17.07
CA GLY A 84 7.97 -2.34 17.94
C GLY A 84 7.20 -1.04 17.72
N THR A 85 7.72 -0.11 16.92
CA THR A 85 7.12 1.21 16.70
C THR A 85 6.81 1.42 15.22
N ALA A 86 5.84 2.29 14.93
CA ALA A 86 5.50 2.65 13.56
C ALA A 86 6.67 3.32 12.82
N ALA A 87 7.42 4.19 13.52
CA ALA A 87 8.65 4.81 13.01
C ALA A 87 9.67 3.74 12.58
N ARG A 88 9.92 2.74 13.44
CA ARG A 88 10.87 1.68 13.11
C ARG A 88 10.38 0.81 11.95
N ALA A 89 9.08 0.52 11.88
CA ALA A 89 8.50 -0.22 10.77
C ALA A 89 8.67 0.53 9.43
N ALA A 90 8.43 1.84 9.43
CA ALA A 90 8.61 2.68 8.25
C ALA A 90 10.07 2.76 7.82
N GLU A 91 11.01 2.93 8.76
CA GLU A 91 12.45 2.89 8.49
C GLU A 91 12.87 1.57 7.85
N VAL A 92 12.38 0.45 8.39
CA VAL A 92 12.71 -0.89 7.86
C VAL A 92 12.21 -1.02 6.42
N ILE A 93 10.96 -0.66 6.13
CA ILE A 93 10.44 -0.75 4.75
C ILE A 93 11.19 0.21 3.84
N ALA A 94 11.44 1.45 4.25
CA ALA A 94 12.15 2.43 3.42
C ALA A 94 13.57 1.95 3.09
N THR A 95 14.30 1.44 4.09
CA THR A 95 15.67 0.92 3.91
C THR A 95 15.71 -0.26 2.95
N LEU A 96 14.70 -1.14 3.00
CA LEU A 96 14.67 -2.36 2.21
C LEU A 96 14.10 -2.17 0.80
N PHE A 97 13.17 -1.23 0.61
CA PHE A 97 12.32 -1.19 -0.59
C PHE A 97 12.21 0.17 -1.28
N ALA A 98 12.61 1.30 -0.67
CA ALA A 98 12.43 2.62 -1.29
C ALA A 98 13.45 2.95 -2.41
N GLY A 99 14.41 2.06 -2.66
CA GLY A 99 15.47 2.24 -3.67
C GLY A 99 16.40 3.42 -3.39
N ALA A 100 17.18 3.84 -4.39
CA ALA A 100 18.11 4.98 -4.29
C ALA A 100 17.41 6.36 -4.24
N GLY A 101 16.07 6.39 -4.24
CA GLY A 101 15.26 7.59 -4.42
C GLY A 101 15.07 8.49 -3.21
N GLY A 102 15.78 8.28 -2.10
CA GLY A 102 15.79 9.21 -0.96
C GLY A 102 14.39 9.50 -0.37
N HIS A 103 13.52 8.49 -0.26
CA HIS A 103 12.19 8.67 0.31
C HIS A 103 12.24 8.82 1.83
N ASP A 104 11.56 9.83 2.37
CA ASP A 104 11.44 10.02 3.82
C ASP A 104 10.42 9.00 4.40
N PRO A 105 10.84 8.12 5.34
CA PRO A 105 9.92 7.21 6.03
C PRO A 105 8.72 7.92 6.67
N LYS A 106 8.88 9.19 7.08
CA LYS A 106 7.81 9.98 7.68
C LYS A 106 6.67 10.24 6.70
N THR A 107 6.99 10.56 5.44
CA THR A 107 5.98 10.79 4.40
C THR A 107 5.05 9.60 4.22
N CYS A 108 5.58 8.38 4.32
CA CYS A 108 4.76 7.17 4.22
C CYS A 108 3.90 6.94 5.46
N LEU A 109 4.39 7.29 6.64
CA LEU A 109 3.60 7.27 7.88
C LEU A 109 2.49 8.32 7.88
N ASP A 110 2.76 9.53 7.40
CA ASP A 110 1.78 10.60 7.29
C ASP A 110 0.67 10.21 6.30
N ALA A 111 1.05 9.65 5.14
CA ALA A 111 0.08 9.12 4.17
C ALA A 111 -0.75 7.97 4.76
N LEU A 112 -0.14 7.06 5.53
CA LEU A 112 -0.85 6.00 6.24
C LEU A 112 -1.83 6.56 7.28
N ALA A 113 -1.42 7.58 8.04
CA ALA A 113 -2.25 8.22 9.04
C ALA A 113 -3.47 8.93 8.41
N LEU A 114 -3.26 9.63 7.29
CA LEU A 114 -4.34 10.24 6.51
C LEU A 114 -5.32 9.18 5.98
N ARG A 115 -4.81 8.07 5.44
CA ARG A 115 -5.65 6.95 4.99
C ARG A 115 -6.47 6.34 6.14
N LYS A 116 -5.86 6.11 7.30
CA LYS A 116 -6.56 5.60 8.49
C LYS A 116 -7.63 6.56 8.98
N ARG A 117 -7.38 7.88 8.94
CA ARG A 117 -8.40 8.89 9.24
C ARG A 117 -9.53 8.88 8.22
N ALA A 118 -9.23 8.70 6.93
CA ALA A 118 -10.25 8.59 5.90
C ALA A 118 -11.14 7.36 6.10
N GLU A 119 -10.59 6.22 6.52
CA GLU A 119 -11.36 5.01 6.89
C GLU A 119 -12.36 5.31 8.02
N ILE A 120 -11.95 6.10 9.02
CA ILE A 120 -12.82 6.54 10.13
C ILE A 120 -13.95 7.46 9.62
N GLU A 121 -13.63 8.43 8.77
CA GLU A 121 -14.63 9.36 8.21
C GLU A 121 -15.59 8.64 7.25
N PHE A 122 -15.10 7.68 6.47
CA PHE A 122 -15.93 6.80 5.66
C PHE A 122 -16.93 6.01 6.51
N ALA A 123 -16.49 5.43 7.63
CA ALA A 123 -17.38 4.73 8.57
C ALA A 123 -18.45 5.65 9.19
N LYS A 124 -18.15 6.95 9.33
CA LYS A 124 -19.11 7.98 9.74
C LYS A 124 -20.03 8.46 8.61
N ARG A 125 -19.87 7.95 7.38
CA ARG A 125 -20.51 8.41 6.14
C ARG A 125 -20.15 9.85 5.75
N ASN A 126 -19.06 10.39 6.29
CA ASN A 126 -18.49 11.68 5.91
C ASN A 126 -17.60 11.50 4.67
N PHE A 127 -18.22 11.15 3.54
CA PHE A 127 -17.48 10.78 2.33
C PHE A 127 -16.67 11.94 1.73
N THR A 128 -17.13 13.19 1.87
CA THR A 128 -16.40 14.37 1.40
C THR A 128 -15.06 14.56 2.13
N GLU A 129 -15.06 14.44 3.45
CA GLU A 129 -13.82 14.51 4.24
C GLU A 129 -12.92 13.31 3.98
N ALA A 130 -13.50 12.11 3.80
CA ALA A 130 -12.72 10.92 3.45
C ALA A 130 -12.01 11.09 2.09
N GLU A 131 -12.67 11.64 1.08
CA GLU A 131 -12.06 11.90 -0.24
C GLU A 131 -10.93 12.92 -0.14
N LEU A 132 -11.11 13.98 0.65
CA LEU A 132 -10.10 15.00 0.89
C LEU A 132 -8.84 14.40 1.53
N LEU A 133 -9.00 13.63 2.61
CA LEU A 133 -7.90 12.98 3.33
C LEU A 133 -7.13 12.00 2.44
N LEU A 134 -7.83 11.23 1.60
CA LEU A 134 -7.19 10.30 0.67
C LEU A 134 -6.44 11.02 -0.44
N SER A 135 -6.96 12.15 -0.90
CA SER A 135 -6.27 12.99 -1.89
C SER A 135 -4.99 13.59 -1.31
N GLN A 136 -5.05 14.13 -0.07
CA GLN A 136 -3.86 14.57 0.65
C GLN A 136 -2.83 13.45 0.83
N ALA A 137 -3.28 12.22 1.12
CA ALA A 137 -2.39 11.07 1.27
C ALA A 137 -1.67 10.70 -0.05
N ILE A 138 -2.35 10.86 -1.20
CA ILE A 138 -1.76 10.64 -2.54
C ILE A 138 -0.78 11.75 -2.90
N ASP A 139 -1.10 13.01 -2.56
CA ASP A 139 -0.25 14.18 -2.84
C ASP A 139 1.11 14.11 -2.13
N LEU A 140 1.17 13.41 -0.99
CA LEU A 140 2.43 13.11 -0.30
C LEU A 140 3.36 12.17 -1.09
N LYS A 141 2.86 11.50 -2.15
CA LYS A 141 3.61 10.57 -3.00
C LYS A 141 4.41 9.53 -2.19
N PRO A 142 3.75 8.76 -1.30
CA PRO A 142 4.43 7.73 -0.55
C PRO A 142 4.96 6.64 -1.51
N PHE A 143 6.14 6.09 -1.24
CA PHE A 143 6.72 5.03 -2.10
C PHE A 143 5.97 3.68 -1.98
N GLY A 144 5.20 3.50 -0.91
CA GLY A 144 4.45 2.28 -0.63
C GLY A 144 3.02 2.56 -0.15
N GLY A 145 2.15 1.56 -0.19
CA GLY A 145 0.74 1.69 0.18
C GLY A 145 -0.14 2.54 -0.76
N ILE A 146 0.43 3.18 -1.78
CA ILE A 146 -0.30 4.10 -2.68
C ILE A 146 -1.46 3.44 -3.44
N HIS A 147 -1.27 2.20 -3.93
CA HIS A 147 -2.32 1.40 -4.57
C HIS A 147 -3.53 1.15 -3.65
N ILE A 148 -3.30 1.03 -2.34
CA ILE A 148 -4.36 0.89 -1.33
C ILE A 148 -5.12 2.21 -1.19
N THR A 149 -4.41 3.35 -1.20
CA THR A 149 -5.03 4.68 -1.11
C THR A 149 -5.92 4.97 -2.32
N PHE A 150 -5.47 4.67 -3.53
CA PHE A 150 -6.29 4.75 -4.74
C PHE A 150 -7.54 3.86 -4.66
N LYS A 151 -7.37 2.60 -4.26
CA LYS A 151 -8.51 1.70 -4.01
C LYS A 151 -9.50 2.30 -3.00
N CYS A 152 -9.03 2.81 -1.87
CA CYS A 152 -9.89 3.43 -0.88
C CYS A 152 -10.63 4.64 -1.46
N ARG A 153 -9.94 5.52 -2.20
CA ARG A 153 -10.55 6.73 -2.79
C ARG A 153 -11.59 6.38 -3.86
N SER A 154 -11.33 5.33 -4.64
CA SER A 154 -12.30 4.76 -5.58
C SER A 154 -13.62 4.41 -4.87
N PHE A 155 -13.58 3.75 -3.70
CA PHE A 155 -14.79 3.47 -2.92
C PHE A 155 -15.49 4.72 -2.41
N VAL A 156 -14.73 5.68 -1.89
CA VAL A 156 -15.32 6.94 -1.42
C VAL A 156 -16.04 7.66 -2.56
N ARG A 157 -15.44 7.68 -3.74
CA ARG A 157 -16.02 8.29 -4.94
C ARG A 157 -17.25 7.55 -5.46
N LEU A 158 -17.31 6.22 -5.32
CA LEU A 158 -18.54 5.45 -5.57
C LEU A 158 -19.69 5.90 -4.67
N GLU A 159 -19.44 6.07 -3.37
CA GLU A 159 -20.46 6.57 -2.43
C GLU A 159 -20.89 8.02 -2.70
N LEU A 160 -19.97 8.84 -3.23
CA LEU A 160 -20.26 10.21 -3.69
C LEU A 160 -20.97 10.27 -5.05
N GLY A 161 -21.13 9.15 -5.75
CA GLY A 161 -21.66 9.10 -7.12
C GLY A 161 -20.70 9.63 -8.19
N ASN A 162 -19.43 9.87 -7.85
CA ASN A 162 -18.38 10.24 -8.79
C ASN A 162 -17.81 8.97 -9.45
N TYR A 163 -18.60 8.37 -10.33
CA TYR A 163 -18.25 7.09 -10.98
C TYR A 163 -17.00 7.21 -11.86
N SER A 164 -16.84 8.31 -12.61
CA SER A 164 -15.66 8.50 -13.48
C SER A 164 -14.38 8.59 -12.66
N GLY A 165 -14.36 9.40 -11.59
CA GLY A 165 -13.19 9.50 -10.73
C GLY A 165 -12.90 8.22 -9.94
N ALA A 166 -13.93 7.43 -9.63
CA ALA A 166 -13.74 6.13 -9.00
C ALA A 166 -13.13 5.10 -9.97
N LEU A 167 -13.51 5.13 -11.25
CA LEU A 167 -12.92 4.28 -12.29
C LEU A 167 -11.45 4.63 -12.51
N GLU A 168 -11.14 5.93 -12.65
CA GLU A 168 -9.77 6.43 -12.78
C GLU A 168 -8.89 5.95 -11.61
N ASP A 169 -9.36 6.06 -10.37
CA ASP A 169 -8.63 5.59 -9.19
C ASP A 169 -8.41 4.06 -9.20
N ALA A 170 -9.39 3.28 -9.68
CA ALA A 170 -9.25 1.84 -9.78
C ALA A 170 -8.22 1.45 -10.87
N GLU A 171 -8.20 2.15 -11.99
CA GLU A 171 -7.20 1.96 -13.05
C GLU A 171 -5.79 2.31 -12.56
N GLU A 172 -5.62 3.42 -11.84
CA GLU A 172 -4.34 3.79 -11.22
C GLU A 172 -3.87 2.75 -10.21
N ALA A 173 -4.77 2.25 -9.34
CA ALA A 173 -4.42 1.20 -8.39
C ALA A 173 -3.96 -0.10 -9.09
N LEU A 174 -4.61 -0.47 -10.20
CA LEU A 174 -4.25 -1.65 -10.99
C LEU A 174 -2.94 -1.46 -11.75
N ALA A 175 -2.68 -0.26 -12.28
CA ALA A 175 -1.43 0.08 -12.93
C ALA A 175 -0.24 -0.06 -11.96
N LEU A 176 -0.43 0.35 -10.71
CA LEU A 176 0.56 0.22 -9.64
C LEU A 176 0.70 -1.23 -9.13
N ALA A 177 -0.42 -1.96 -9.07
CA ALA A 177 -0.47 -3.31 -8.53
C ALA A 177 -1.29 -4.25 -9.44
N PRO A 178 -0.70 -4.76 -10.55
CA PRO A 178 -1.44 -5.57 -11.53
C PRO A 178 -2.03 -6.88 -10.98
N GLY A 179 -1.47 -7.40 -9.89
CA GLY A 179 -1.96 -8.60 -9.20
C GLY A 179 -2.98 -8.32 -8.08
N TYR A 180 -3.45 -7.08 -7.94
CA TYR A 180 -4.31 -6.70 -6.83
C TYR A 180 -5.77 -7.04 -7.09
N SER A 181 -6.13 -8.29 -6.77
CA SER A 181 -7.44 -8.88 -7.08
C SER A 181 -8.63 -8.10 -6.54
N GLU A 182 -8.48 -7.39 -5.43
CA GLU A 182 -9.55 -6.54 -4.86
C GLU A 182 -9.96 -5.42 -5.81
N VAL A 183 -9.01 -4.79 -6.52
CA VAL A 183 -9.30 -3.71 -7.48
C VAL A 183 -9.93 -4.26 -8.75
N THR A 184 -9.50 -5.46 -9.19
CA THR A 184 -10.12 -6.14 -10.32
C THR A 184 -11.63 -6.35 -10.10
N LEU A 185 -12.03 -6.69 -8.86
CA LEU A 185 -13.44 -6.80 -8.53
C LEU A 185 -14.19 -5.48 -8.69
N ILE A 186 -13.61 -4.35 -8.26
CA ILE A 186 -14.21 -3.02 -8.44
C ILE A 186 -14.54 -2.79 -9.92
N LEU A 187 -13.55 -2.97 -10.80
CA LEU A 187 -13.71 -2.75 -12.24
C LEU A 187 -14.76 -3.68 -12.88
N LEU A 188 -14.91 -4.90 -12.37
CA LEU A 188 -15.85 -5.88 -12.91
C LEU A 188 -17.33 -5.56 -12.61
N PHE A 189 -17.65 -4.98 -11.44
CA PHE A 189 -19.05 -4.63 -11.15
C PHE A 189 -19.40 -3.15 -11.43
N PHE A 190 -18.43 -2.34 -11.86
CA PHE A 190 -18.66 -0.97 -12.33
C PHE A 190 -19.73 -0.86 -13.46
N PRO A 191 -19.78 -1.77 -14.45
CA PRO A 191 -20.79 -1.75 -15.51
C PRO A 191 -22.18 -2.21 -15.07
N THR A 192 -22.30 -2.83 -13.90
CA THR A 192 -23.54 -3.44 -13.42
C THR A 192 -24.04 -2.65 -12.22
N HIS A 193 -25.08 -1.84 -12.42
CA HIS A 193 -25.80 -1.01 -11.43
C HIS A 193 -26.34 -1.74 -10.16
N LEU A 194 -25.88 -2.96 -9.86
CA LEU A 194 -26.25 -3.68 -8.65
C LEU A 194 -25.56 -3.06 -7.45
N LYS A 195 -26.39 -2.67 -6.47
CA LYS A 195 -26.01 -2.12 -5.16
C LYS A 195 -24.81 -2.88 -4.57
N TRP A 196 -23.67 -2.19 -4.54
CA TRP A 196 -22.39 -2.63 -3.97
C TRP A 196 -22.41 -2.93 -2.46
N HIS A 197 -23.52 -2.65 -1.77
CA HIS A 197 -23.64 -2.70 -0.31
C HIS A 197 -23.38 -4.08 0.33
N SER A 198 -23.39 -5.18 -0.43
CA SER A 198 -23.41 -6.54 0.15
C SER A 198 -22.07 -7.29 0.14
N HIS A 199 -21.00 -6.71 -0.41
CA HIS A 199 -19.71 -7.42 -0.56
C HIS A 199 -18.52 -6.69 0.07
N TRP A 200 -18.77 -5.75 0.98
CA TRP A 200 -17.73 -5.07 1.76
C TRP A 200 -17.50 -5.76 3.10
N HIS A 201 -16.60 -6.74 3.11
CA HIS A 201 -15.70 -6.89 4.25
C HIS A 201 -14.43 -6.12 3.89
N PHE A 202 -14.36 -4.84 4.32
CA PHE A 202 -13.08 -4.15 4.41
C PHE A 202 -12.24 -4.96 5.39
N ASN A 203 -11.41 -5.85 4.84
CA ASN A 203 -10.62 -6.76 5.63
C ASN A 203 -9.57 -5.92 6.33
N SER A 204 -9.89 -5.45 7.54
CA SER A 204 -8.92 -5.24 8.59
C SER A 204 -8.35 -6.62 8.97
N SER A 205 -7.71 -7.31 8.03
CA SER A 205 -6.74 -8.33 8.37
C SER A 205 -5.59 -7.55 8.99
N ILE A 206 -5.54 -7.33 10.30
CA ILE A 206 -5.48 -8.39 11.31
C ILE A 206 -6.36 -8.06 12.54
N ALA A 207 -7.59 -8.56 12.55
CA ALA A 207 -8.32 -8.81 13.77
C ALA A 207 -9.05 -10.15 13.64
N SER A 208 -8.64 -11.10 14.50
CA SER A 208 -9.33 -12.35 14.87
C SER A 208 -9.60 -13.40 13.78
N ASP A 209 -8.74 -14.43 13.76
CA ASP A 209 -9.18 -15.82 13.68
C ASP A 209 -8.43 -16.64 14.74
N PRO A 210 -9.11 -17.12 15.81
CA PRO A 210 -8.60 -18.14 16.70
C PRO A 210 -9.18 -19.51 16.30
N HIS A 211 -8.33 -20.38 15.75
CA HIS A 211 -8.51 -21.82 15.85
C HIS A 211 -7.21 -22.44 16.37
#